data_AF-A0AAU0NF39-F1
#
_entry.id   AF-A0AAU0NF39-F1
#
_cell.length_a   1.000
_cell.length_b   1.000
_cell.length_c   1.000
_cell.angle_alpha   90.00
_cell.angle_beta   90.00
_cell.angle_gamma   90.00
#
_symmetry.space_group_name_H-M   'P 1'
#
loop_
_entity.id
_entity.type
_entity.pdbx_description
1 polymer ?
#
loop_
_entity_poly.entity_id
_entity_poly.type
_entity_poly.pdbx_seq_one_letter_code
_entity_poly.pdbx_strand_id
1 'polypeptide(L)'
;MSDIEIESAKCFTSIIDELQKLFNREMVPEALVVLKNLLESKSIDTNMFVIHGELFLQFLDLLEDYEKTEDRKIIGFLESRATDLIKITNEYISRNKALFDWGAKIDEQYKKLEKGCLDIKNQQYEISKLNEIVINSQNEANRIIEELKNKNFAYNQLIDEHSNSQIGQLYIDIYSDEIKIADKYRNWALGIFAIIGTILILGFLNISIQNWNHLRDSTYIHIPLGWESLIKTWRIQT
;
A
#
# COMPACT_ATOMS: atom_id res chain seq x y z
N MET A 1 35.88 -35.27 -11.20
CA MET A 1 35.68 -36.59 -10.60
C MET A 1 36.47 -37.57 -11.44
N SER A 2 37.41 -38.30 -10.85
CA SER A 2 38.17 -39.33 -11.57
C SER A 2 37.30 -40.55 -11.86
N ASP A 3 37.62 -41.34 -12.89
CA ASP A 3 36.86 -42.56 -13.22
C ASP A 3 36.77 -43.53 -12.03
N ILE A 4 37.83 -43.56 -11.21
CA ILE A 4 37.93 -44.36 -9.99
C ILE A 4 36.94 -43.90 -8.90
N GLU A 5 36.73 -42.58 -8.74
CA GLU A 5 35.76 -42.04 -7.78
C GLU A 5 34.31 -42.39 -8.17
N ILE A 6 34.04 -42.44 -9.48
CA ILE A 6 32.73 -42.85 -10.00
C ILE A 6 32.52 -44.35 -9.77
N GLU A 7 33.54 -45.17 -10.02
CA GLU A 7 33.49 -46.62 -9.85
C GLU A 7 33.35 -47.02 -8.37
N SER A 8 34.12 -46.38 -7.47
CA SER A 8 34.01 -46.62 -6.03
C SER A 8 32.63 -46.25 -5.50
N ALA A 9 32.10 -45.09 -5.92
CA ALA A 9 30.77 -44.64 -5.50
C ALA A 9 29.68 -45.61 -5.97
N LYS A 10 29.74 -46.06 -7.22
CA LYS A 10 28.82 -47.08 -7.76
C LYS A 10 28.88 -48.38 -6.96
N CYS A 11 30.08 -48.91 -6.72
CA CYS A 11 30.24 -50.17 -5.98
C CYS A 11 29.66 -50.08 -4.56
N PHE A 12 29.96 -49.01 -3.81
CA PHE A 12 29.42 -48.84 -2.46
C PHE A 12 27.90 -48.66 -2.46
N THR A 13 27.35 -47.89 -3.41
CA THR A 13 25.89 -47.78 -3.55
C THR A 13 25.25 -49.12 -3.86
N SER A 14 25.81 -49.90 -4.80
CA SER A 14 25.33 -51.24 -5.12
C SER A 14 25.36 -52.18 -3.92
N ILE A 15 26.45 -52.19 -3.13
CA ILE A 15 26.54 -53.01 -1.92
C ILE A 15 25.47 -52.60 -0.90
N ILE A 16 25.25 -51.31 -0.67
CA ILE A 16 24.24 -50.81 0.27
C ILE A 16 22.83 -51.20 -0.19
N ASP A 17 22.53 -51.03 -1.47
CA ASP A 17 21.25 -51.38 -2.06
C ASP A 17 20.97 -52.88 -1.94
N GLU A 18 21.94 -53.74 -2.29
CA GLU A 18 21.80 -55.20 -2.15
C GLU A 18 21.66 -55.63 -0.70
N LEU A 19 22.43 -55.03 0.22
CA LEU A 19 22.26 -55.26 1.66
C LEU A 19 20.85 -54.86 2.13
N GLN A 20 20.32 -53.73 1.68
CA GLN A 20 18.96 -53.29 2.03
C GLN A 20 17.88 -54.25 1.55
N LYS A 21 18.02 -54.82 0.36
CA LYS A 21 17.11 -55.88 -0.11
C LYS A 21 17.17 -57.12 0.79
N LEU A 22 18.37 -57.48 1.26
CA LEU A 22 18.62 -58.60 2.15
C LEU A 22 18.00 -58.38 3.54
N PHE A 23 18.06 -57.16 4.08
CA PHE A 23 17.46 -56.78 5.37
C PHE A 23 15.93 -56.81 5.41
N ASN A 24 15.27 -56.80 4.25
CA ASN A 24 13.83 -56.98 4.17
C ASN A 24 13.40 -58.46 4.27
N ARG A 25 14.35 -59.40 4.44
CA ARG A 25 14.12 -60.85 4.58
C ARG A 25 14.47 -61.34 6.02
N GLU A 26 13.91 -62.48 6.44
CA GLU A 26 14.08 -62.99 7.82
C GLU A 26 15.53 -63.35 8.19
N MET A 27 15.93 -62.97 9.42
CA MET A 27 17.21 -63.24 10.10
C MET A 27 18.47 -62.90 9.29
N VAL A 28 18.93 -61.64 9.42
CA VAL A 28 20.20 -61.21 8.85
C VAL A 28 21.31 -61.24 9.91
N PRO A 29 22.47 -61.87 9.63
CA PRO A 29 23.65 -61.85 10.49
C PRO A 29 24.04 -60.45 10.99
N GLU A 30 24.47 -60.37 12.25
CA GLU A 30 24.84 -59.11 12.91
C GLU A 30 25.99 -58.40 12.19
N ALA A 31 26.96 -59.14 11.65
CA ALA A 31 28.08 -58.58 10.90
C ALA A 31 27.61 -57.80 9.65
N LEU A 32 26.55 -58.25 8.98
CA LEU A 32 26.02 -57.54 7.81
C LEU A 32 25.35 -56.22 8.24
N VAL A 33 24.67 -56.20 9.40
CA VAL A 33 24.05 -54.98 9.95
C VAL A 33 25.13 -53.95 10.26
N VAL A 34 26.19 -54.38 10.94
CA VAL A 34 27.31 -53.52 11.31
C VAL A 34 27.99 -52.97 10.05
N LEU A 35 28.26 -53.81 9.05
CA LEU A 35 28.89 -53.38 7.82
C LEU A 35 28.04 -52.36 7.06
N LYS A 36 26.71 -52.59 6.95
CA LYS A 36 25.79 -51.64 6.32
C LYS A 36 25.87 -50.26 6.98
N ASN A 37 25.72 -50.22 8.31
CA ASN A 37 25.77 -48.95 9.05
C ASN A 37 27.11 -48.23 8.85
N LEU A 38 28.19 -49.01 8.74
CA LEU A 38 29.54 -48.49 8.56
C LEU A 38 29.73 -47.91 7.15
N LEU A 39 29.22 -48.58 6.11
CA LEU A 39 29.18 -48.07 4.73
C LEU A 39 28.28 -46.83 4.59
N GLU A 40 27.12 -46.81 5.26
CA GLU A 40 26.19 -45.68 5.25
C GLU A 40 26.73 -44.45 5.99
N SER A 41 27.62 -44.64 6.97
CA SER A 41 28.20 -43.56 7.79
C SER A 41 29.15 -42.62 7.04
N LYS A 42 29.36 -42.81 5.73
CA LYS A 42 30.28 -42.04 4.86
C LYS A 42 31.73 -41.98 5.36
N SER A 43 32.14 -42.92 6.20
CA SER A 43 33.49 -43.03 6.77
C SER A 43 34.46 -43.81 5.86
N ILE A 44 34.09 -44.06 4.61
CA ILE A 44 34.90 -44.81 3.65
C ILE A 44 35.18 -43.88 2.47
N ASP A 45 36.46 -43.54 2.28
CA ASP A 45 36.91 -42.70 1.19
C ASP A 45 37.29 -43.54 -0.05
N THR A 46 37.49 -42.86 -1.18
CA THR A 46 37.91 -43.47 -2.44
C THR A 46 39.24 -44.22 -2.30
N ASN A 47 40.14 -43.76 -1.42
CA ASN A 47 41.45 -44.39 -1.23
C ASN A 47 41.31 -45.78 -0.60
N MET A 48 40.36 -45.97 0.32
CA MET A 48 40.07 -47.28 0.87
C MET A 48 39.59 -48.24 -0.23
N PHE A 49 38.75 -47.77 -1.16
CA PHE A 49 38.35 -48.58 -2.32
C PHE A 49 39.53 -48.89 -3.25
N VAL A 50 40.44 -47.95 -3.47
CA VAL A 50 41.65 -48.21 -4.28
C VAL A 50 42.52 -49.31 -3.65
N ILE A 51 42.64 -49.33 -2.33
CA ILE A 51 43.50 -50.28 -1.62
C ILE A 51 42.83 -51.66 -1.46
N HIS A 52 41.51 -51.69 -1.24
CA HIS A 52 40.76 -52.91 -0.86
C HIS A 52 39.59 -53.24 -1.81
N GLY A 53 39.50 -52.59 -2.97
CA GLY A 53 38.35 -52.68 -3.88
C GLY A 53 38.02 -54.10 -4.32
N GLU A 54 39.04 -54.95 -4.48
CA GLU A 54 38.84 -56.37 -4.80
C GLU A 54 37.98 -57.09 -3.75
N LEU A 55 38.16 -56.78 -2.46
CA LEU A 55 37.37 -57.38 -1.38
C LEU A 55 35.92 -56.89 -1.38
N PHE A 56 35.70 -55.63 -1.74
CA PHE A 56 34.36 -55.06 -1.87
C PHE A 56 33.63 -55.63 -3.08
N LEU A 57 34.31 -55.79 -4.22
CA LEU A 57 33.76 -56.42 -5.42
C LEU A 57 33.42 -57.89 -5.17
N GLN A 58 34.33 -58.66 -4.57
CA GLN A 58 34.06 -60.06 -4.19
C GLN A 58 32.86 -60.18 -3.23
N PHE A 59 32.68 -59.20 -2.34
CA PHE A 59 31.54 -59.18 -1.45
C PHE A 59 30.23 -58.83 -2.17
N LEU A 60 30.27 -57.90 -3.14
CA LEU A 60 29.15 -57.58 -4.01
C LEU A 60 28.74 -58.80 -4.86
N ASP A 61 29.69 -59.50 -5.45
CA ASP A 61 29.44 -60.73 -6.23
C ASP A 61 28.72 -61.79 -5.36
N LEU A 62 29.16 -61.96 -4.11
CA LEU A 62 28.51 -62.87 -3.16
C LEU A 62 27.07 -62.44 -2.79
N LEU A 63 26.82 -61.12 -2.70
CA LEU A 63 25.47 -60.59 -2.44
C LEU A 63 24.55 -60.85 -3.63
N GLU A 64 25.01 -60.61 -4.86
CA GLU A 64 24.25 -60.88 -6.07
C GLU A 64 23.99 -62.38 -6.27
N ASP A 65 24.98 -63.23 -5.99
CA ASP A 65 24.83 -64.68 -6.08
C ASP A 65 23.81 -65.20 -5.06
N TYR A 66 23.79 -64.64 -3.85
CA TYR A 66 22.75 -64.93 -2.88
C TYR A 66 21.37 -64.46 -3.35
N GLU A 67 21.25 -63.26 -3.93
CA GLU A 67 19.98 -62.74 -4.46
C GLU A 67 19.40 -63.67 -5.54
N LYS A 68 20.26 -64.24 -6.40
CA LYS A 68 19.87 -65.13 -7.50
C LYS A 68 19.52 -66.55 -7.05
N THR A 69 20.23 -67.08 -6.05
CA THR A 69 20.15 -68.51 -5.69
C THR A 69 19.40 -68.80 -4.40
N GLU A 70 19.31 -67.84 -3.49
CA GLU A 70 18.77 -67.99 -2.13
C GLU A 70 19.43 -69.13 -1.32
N ASP A 71 20.65 -69.55 -1.68
CA ASP A 71 21.36 -70.61 -0.98
C ASP A 71 21.84 -70.13 0.40
N ARG A 72 21.24 -70.70 1.45
CA ARG A 72 21.58 -70.42 2.85
C ARG A 72 23.05 -70.68 3.19
N LYS A 73 23.77 -71.48 2.42
CA LYS A 73 25.22 -71.68 2.61
C LYS A 73 26.01 -70.40 2.30
N ILE A 74 25.52 -69.56 1.39
CA ILE A 74 26.16 -68.29 1.01
C ILE A 74 26.12 -67.29 2.17
N ILE A 75 25.10 -67.35 3.03
CA ILE A 75 24.98 -66.47 4.22
C ILE A 75 26.21 -66.58 5.12
N GLY A 76 26.74 -67.79 5.34
CA GLY A 76 27.94 -67.98 6.16
C GLY A 76 29.20 -67.36 5.53
N PHE A 77 29.31 -67.39 4.20
CA PHE A 77 30.39 -66.72 3.48
C PHE A 77 30.24 -65.20 3.50
N LEU A 78 29.01 -64.69 3.36
CA LEU A 78 28.68 -63.27 3.49
C LEU A 78 29.03 -62.74 4.88
N GLU A 79 28.68 -63.46 5.94
CA GLU A 79 28.99 -63.07 7.32
C GLU A 79 30.50 -63.04 7.58
N SER A 80 31.23 -64.07 7.14
CA SER A 80 32.69 -64.12 7.25
C SER A 80 33.34 -62.95 6.50
N ARG A 81 32.91 -62.70 5.26
CA ARG A 81 33.49 -61.62 4.44
C ARG A 81 33.11 -60.24 4.97
N ALA A 82 31.90 -60.07 5.50
CA ALA A 82 31.49 -58.84 6.16
C ALA A 82 32.35 -58.54 7.39
N THR A 83 32.71 -59.57 8.15
CA THR A 83 33.61 -59.43 9.31
C THR A 83 35.01 -58.97 8.89
N ASP A 84 35.55 -59.53 7.80
CA ASP A 84 36.83 -59.09 7.23
C ASP A 84 36.79 -57.62 6.80
N LEU A 85 35.72 -57.23 6.09
CA LEU A 85 35.52 -55.85 5.63
C LEU A 85 35.38 -54.88 6.81
N ILE A 86 34.61 -55.22 7.84
CA ILE A 86 34.49 -54.40 9.06
C ILE A 86 35.86 -54.18 9.70
N LYS A 87 36.65 -55.24 9.83
CA LYS A 87 37.99 -55.15 10.44
C LYS A 87 38.90 -54.23 9.65
N ILE A 88 39.00 -54.45 8.34
CA ILE A 88 39.85 -53.64 7.45
C ILE A 88 39.38 -52.17 7.45
N THR A 89 38.08 -51.94 7.45
CA THR A 89 37.53 -50.58 7.52
C THR A 89 37.87 -49.90 8.83
N ASN A 90 37.69 -50.58 9.96
CA ASN A 90 38.02 -50.01 11.26
C ASN A 90 39.53 -49.75 11.42
N GLU A 91 40.39 -50.62 10.89
CA GLU A 91 41.83 -50.39 10.85
C GLU A 91 42.18 -49.17 10.00
N TYR A 92 41.55 -49.03 8.83
CA TYR A 92 41.74 -47.87 7.95
C TYR A 92 41.28 -46.57 8.61
N ILE A 93 40.09 -46.55 9.21
CA ILE A 93 39.55 -45.41 9.96
C ILE A 93 40.48 -45.04 11.12
N SER A 94 40.96 -46.04 11.86
CA SER A 94 41.86 -45.81 12.99
C SER A 94 43.19 -45.19 12.56
N ARG A 95 43.75 -45.64 11.44
CA ARG A 95 44.99 -45.07 10.87
C ARG A 95 44.80 -43.66 10.34
N ASN A 96 43.63 -43.36 9.80
CA ASN A 96 43.29 -42.07 9.19
C ASN A 96 42.39 -41.20 10.07
N LYS A 97 42.36 -41.46 11.39
CA LYS A 97 41.40 -40.85 12.34
C LYS A 97 41.35 -39.33 12.25
N ALA A 98 42.50 -38.67 12.12
CA ALA A 98 42.56 -37.21 12.02
C ALA A 98 41.83 -36.66 10.79
N LEU A 99 41.84 -37.41 9.68
CA LEU A 99 41.19 -37.03 8.42
C LEU A 99 39.68 -37.19 8.52
N PHE A 100 39.21 -38.26 9.17
CA PHE A 100 37.79 -38.48 9.48
C PHE A 100 37.23 -37.48 10.50
N ASP A 101 37.96 -37.20 11.57
CA ASP A 101 37.59 -36.18 12.57
C ASP A 101 37.47 -34.79 11.92
N TRP A 102 38.34 -34.50 10.95
CA TRP A 102 38.29 -33.24 10.20
C TRP A 102 37.09 -33.20 9.25
N GLY A 103 36.80 -34.30 8.54
CA GLY A 103 35.61 -34.44 7.69
C GLY A 103 34.30 -34.23 8.48
N ALA A 104 34.20 -34.80 9.68
CA ALA A 104 33.04 -34.61 10.55
C ALA A 104 32.85 -33.15 10.98
N LYS A 105 33.93 -32.43 11.30
CA LYS A 105 33.87 -30.99 11.61
C LYS A 105 33.44 -30.15 10.42
N ILE A 106 33.87 -30.50 9.21
CA ILE A 106 33.44 -29.82 7.99
C ILE A 106 31.96 -30.04 7.74
N ASP A 107 31.47 -31.27 7.88
CA ASP A 107 30.04 -31.58 7.70
C ASP A 107 29.18 -30.82 8.71
N GLU A 108 29.63 -30.71 9.96
CA GLU A 108 28.95 -29.90 10.98
C GLU A 108 28.91 -28.40 10.60
N GLN A 109 30.03 -27.84 10.11
CA GLN A 109 30.05 -26.46 9.65
C GLN A 109 29.18 -26.24 8.42
N TYR A 110 29.20 -27.18 7.48
CA TYR A 110 28.36 -27.13 6.28
C TYR A 110 26.87 -27.11 6.64
N LYS A 111 26.43 -27.99 7.55
CA LYS A 111 25.04 -28.00 8.06
C LYS A 111 24.66 -26.69 8.74
N LYS A 112 25.57 -26.09 9.52
CA LYS A 112 25.33 -24.77 10.14
C LYS A 112 25.19 -23.67 9.07
N LEU A 113 26.03 -23.71 8.04
CA LEU A 113 25.99 -22.75 6.93
C LEU A 113 24.69 -22.89 6.12
N GLU A 114 24.30 -24.13 5.82
CA GLU A 114 23.07 -24.44 5.09
C GLU A 114 21.84 -23.93 5.83
N LYS A 115 21.78 -24.16 7.16
CA LYS A 115 20.71 -23.61 8.01
C LYS A 115 20.73 -22.08 8.01
N GLY A 116 21.92 -21.46 8.12
CA GLY A 116 22.07 -20.01 8.06
C GLY A 116 21.59 -19.40 6.74
N CYS A 117 21.90 -20.04 5.61
CA CYS A 117 21.40 -19.64 4.30
C CYS A 117 19.87 -19.73 4.22
N LEU A 118 19.28 -20.79 4.79
CA LEU A 118 17.83 -20.94 4.82
C LEU A 118 17.16 -19.83 5.64
N ASP A 119 17.71 -19.51 6.80
CA ASP A 119 17.23 -18.42 7.67
C ASP A 119 17.31 -17.06 6.97
N ILE A 120 18.44 -16.75 6.31
CA ILE A 120 18.62 -15.52 5.54
C ILE A 120 17.57 -15.43 4.42
N LYS A 121 17.33 -16.52 3.70
CA LYS A 121 16.34 -16.56 2.62
C LYS A 121 14.93 -16.30 3.13
N ASN A 122 14.58 -16.86 4.30
CA ASN A 122 13.29 -16.61 4.95
C ASN A 122 13.16 -15.15 5.39
N GLN A 123 14.22 -14.57 5.98
CA GLN A 123 14.23 -13.15 6.34
C GLN A 123 14.07 -12.23 5.12
N GLN A 124 14.74 -12.55 4.02
CA GLN A 124 14.63 -11.79 2.77
C GLN A 124 13.20 -11.82 2.22
N TYR A 125 12.53 -12.97 2.31
CA TYR A 125 11.12 -13.10 1.90
C TYR A 125 10.19 -12.23 2.76
N GLU A 126 10.34 -12.28 4.09
CA GLU A 126 9.54 -11.45 5.00
C GLU A 126 9.76 -9.94 4.77
N ILE A 127 11.02 -9.52 4.57
CA ILE A 127 11.35 -8.12 4.24
C ILE A 127 10.69 -7.73 2.91
N SER A 128 10.72 -8.59 1.90
CA SER A 128 10.09 -8.31 0.60
C SER A 128 8.58 -8.08 0.75
N LYS A 129 7.91 -8.90 1.57
CA LYS A 129 6.47 -8.76 1.85
C LYS A 129 6.16 -7.47 2.59
N LEU A 130 6.97 -7.10 3.59
CA LEU A 130 6.82 -5.84 4.32
C LEU A 130 7.01 -4.63 3.40
N ASN A 131 8.00 -4.67 2.50
CA ASN A 131 8.23 -3.60 1.53
C ASN A 131 7.04 -3.39 0.59
N GLU A 132 6.41 -4.47 0.11
CA GLU A 132 5.22 -4.37 -0.72
C GLU A 132 4.06 -3.68 0.00
N ILE A 133 3.84 -4.01 1.28
CA ILE A 133 2.83 -3.38 2.13
C ILE A 133 3.12 -1.87 2.28
N VAL A 134 4.38 -1.51 2.54
CA VAL A 134 4.79 -0.10 2.68
C VAL A 134 4.58 0.67 1.38
N ILE A 135 4.97 0.10 0.24
CA ILE A 135 4.78 0.73 -1.07
C ILE A 135 3.29 0.96 -1.36
N ASN A 136 2.44 -0.03 -1.09
CA ASN A 136 0.99 0.10 -1.29
C ASN A 136 0.40 1.19 -0.39
N SER A 137 0.79 1.22 0.89
CA SER A 137 0.36 2.27 1.84
C SER A 137 0.80 3.66 1.39
N GLN A 138 2.03 3.79 0.89
CA GLN A 138 2.55 5.06 0.38
C GLN A 138 1.80 5.52 -0.88
N ASN A 139 1.47 4.60 -1.79
CA ASN A 139 0.68 4.91 -2.97
C ASN A 139 -0.74 5.36 -2.60
N GLU A 140 -1.37 4.71 -1.62
CA GLU A 140 -2.68 5.12 -1.12
C GLU A 140 -2.64 6.50 -0.47
N ALA A 141 -1.63 6.76 0.37
CA ALA A 141 -1.43 8.08 0.98
C ALA A 141 -1.26 9.18 -0.07
N ASN A 142 -0.47 8.93 -1.11
CA ASN A 142 -0.29 9.87 -2.22
C ASN A 142 -1.60 10.15 -2.96
N ARG A 143 -2.40 9.11 -3.23
CA ARG A 143 -3.74 9.25 -3.84
C ARG A 143 -4.66 10.12 -2.98
N ILE A 144 -4.68 9.90 -1.67
CA ILE A 144 -5.49 10.69 -0.73
C ILE A 144 -5.04 12.16 -0.74
N ILE A 145 -3.73 12.42 -0.74
CA ILE A 145 -3.19 13.78 -0.81
C ILE A 145 -3.64 14.48 -2.10
N GLU A 146 -3.60 13.78 -3.24
CA GLU A 146 -4.04 14.33 -4.52
C GLU A 146 -5.55 14.62 -4.53
N GLU A 147 -6.37 13.70 -4.00
CA GLU A 147 -7.81 13.93 -3.85
C GLU A 147 -8.12 15.13 -2.96
N LEU A 148 -7.39 15.29 -1.84
CA LEU A 148 -7.52 16.45 -0.96
C LEU A 148 -7.14 17.76 -1.65
N LYS A 149 -6.06 17.76 -2.44
CA LYS A 149 -5.66 18.94 -3.24
C LYS A 149 -6.75 19.32 -4.23
N ASN A 150 -7.30 18.34 -4.95
CA ASN A 150 -8.37 18.56 -5.92
C ASN A 150 -9.65 19.09 -5.25
N LYS A 151 -10.05 18.52 -4.11
CA LYS A 151 -11.19 19.01 -3.33
C LYS A 151 -10.96 20.44 -2.82
N ASN A 152 -9.78 20.73 -2.30
CA ASN A 152 -9.45 22.08 -1.82
C ASN A 152 -9.51 23.11 -2.96
N PHE A 153 -8.99 22.76 -4.14
CA PHE A 153 -9.10 23.60 -5.32
C PHE A 153 -10.57 23.86 -5.71
N ALA A 154 -11.40 22.82 -5.76
CA ALA A 154 -12.82 22.96 -6.05
C ALA A 154 -13.56 23.82 -5.01
N TYR A 155 -13.25 23.66 -3.72
CA TYR A 155 -13.82 24.50 -2.66
C TYR A 155 -13.43 25.97 -2.81
N ASN A 156 -12.17 26.26 -3.14
CA ASN A 156 -11.73 27.64 -3.37
C ASN A 156 -12.49 28.26 -4.55
N GLN A 157 -12.67 27.52 -5.65
CA GLN A 157 -13.49 28.01 -6.78
C GLN A 157 -14.93 28.31 -6.38
N LEU A 158 -15.57 27.41 -5.62
CA LEU A 158 -16.94 27.62 -5.14
C LEU A 158 -17.05 28.84 -4.21
N ILE A 159 -16.07 29.05 -3.34
CA ILE A 159 -16.02 30.22 -2.45
C ILE A 159 -15.87 31.50 -3.27
N ASP A 160 -14.98 31.51 -4.26
CA ASP A 160 -14.76 32.65 -5.13
C ASP A 160 -16.02 32.98 -5.94
N GLU A 161 -16.67 31.97 -6.54
CA GLU A 161 -17.93 32.14 -7.28
C GLU A 161 -19.04 32.70 -6.38
N HIS A 162 -19.22 32.12 -5.20
CA HIS A 162 -20.24 32.56 -4.26
C HIS A 162 -19.97 33.98 -3.75
N SER A 163 -18.71 34.29 -3.39
CA SER A 163 -18.32 35.63 -2.94
C SER A 163 -18.53 36.67 -4.04
N ASN A 164 -18.11 36.37 -5.27
CA ASN A 164 -18.31 37.26 -6.42
C ASN A 164 -19.80 37.48 -6.72
N SER A 165 -20.62 36.42 -6.62
CA SER A 165 -22.08 36.56 -6.78
C SER A 165 -22.70 37.45 -5.69
N GLN A 166 -22.28 37.29 -4.44
CA GLN A 166 -22.75 38.13 -3.33
C GLN A 166 -22.35 39.59 -3.51
N ILE A 167 -21.11 39.84 -3.94
CA ILE A 167 -20.61 41.18 -4.26
C ILE A 167 -21.45 41.79 -5.39
N GLY A 168 -21.73 41.03 -6.45
CA GLY A 168 -22.58 41.46 -7.55
C GLY A 168 -23.98 41.86 -7.09
N GLN A 169 -24.59 41.07 -6.20
CA GLN A 169 -25.90 41.39 -5.62
C GLN A 169 -25.85 42.68 -4.79
N LEU A 170 -24.81 42.89 -3.98
CA LEU A 170 -24.65 44.12 -3.20
C LEU A 170 -24.56 45.36 -4.11
N TYR A 171 -23.87 45.27 -5.25
CA TYR A 171 -23.84 46.37 -6.22
C TYR A 171 -25.23 46.68 -6.79
N ILE A 172 -26.01 45.65 -7.13
CA ILE A 172 -27.39 45.82 -7.63
C ILE A 172 -28.26 46.48 -6.56
N ASP A 173 -28.15 46.03 -5.30
CA ASP A 173 -28.93 46.55 -4.19
C ASP A 173 -28.57 48.03 -3.91
N ILE A 174 -27.28 48.38 -3.91
CA ILE A 174 -26.81 49.76 -3.77
C ILE A 174 -27.37 50.64 -4.89
N TYR A 175 -27.28 50.20 -6.14
CA TYR A 175 -27.79 50.96 -7.28
C TYR A 175 -29.31 51.17 -7.21
N SER A 176 -30.06 50.15 -6.77
CA SER A 176 -31.50 50.24 -6.52
C SER A 176 -31.82 51.28 -5.45
N ASP A 177 -31.04 51.33 -4.39
CA ASP A 177 -31.22 52.29 -3.30
C ASP A 177 -30.82 53.72 -3.71
N GLU A 178 -29.78 53.89 -4.52
CA GLU A 178 -29.44 55.19 -5.12
C GLU A 178 -30.60 55.75 -5.96
N ILE A 179 -31.23 54.92 -6.79
CA ILE A 179 -32.41 55.32 -7.57
C ILE A 179 -33.55 55.75 -6.64
N LYS A 180 -33.86 54.96 -5.61
CA LYS A 180 -34.94 55.30 -4.65
C LYS A 180 -34.66 56.62 -3.95
N ILE A 181 -33.40 56.90 -3.59
CA ILE A 181 -33.00 58.15 -2.96
C ILE A 181 -33.16 59.31 -3.94
N ALA A 182 -32.67 59.16 -5.18
CA ALA A 182 -32.81 60.18 -6.22
C ALA A 182 -34.28 60.51 -6.52
N ASP A 183 -35.15 59.51 -6.60
CA ASP A 183 -36.58 59.69 -6.80
C ASP A 183 -37.25 60.41 -5.63
N LYS A 184 -36.87 60.10 -4.38
CA LYS A 184 -37.34 60.84 -3.20
C LYS A 184 -36.94 62.31 -3.27
N TYR A 185 -35.69 62.62 -3.61
CA TYR A 185 -35.24 64.00 -3.79
C TYR A 185 -35.96 64.72 -4.92
N ARG A 186 -36.15 64.06 -6.06
CA ARG A 186 -36.92 64.60 -7.21
C ARG A 186 -38.35 64.93 -6.80
N ASN A 187 -39.03 64.02 -6.10
CA ASN A 187 -40.41 64.24 -5.65
C ASN A 187 -40.51 65.36 -4.62
N TRP A 188 -39.55 65.44 -3.70
CA TRP A 188 -39.46 66.55 -2.75
C TRP A 188 -39.25 67.90 -3.45
N ALA A 189 -38.35 67.95 -4.43
CA ALA A 189 -38.11 69.16 -5.23
C ALA A 189 -39.36 69.56 -6.04
N LEU A 190 -40.05 68.60 -6.67
CA LEU A 190 -41.32 68.83 -7.36
C LEU A 190 -42.38 69.39 -6.41
N GLY A 191 -42.46 68.88 -5.17
CA GLY A 191 -43.35 69.42 -4.14
C GLY A 191 -43.09 70.90 -3.84
N ILE A 192 -41.81 71.27 -3.67
CA ILE A 192 -41.40 72.67 -3.46
C ILE A 192 -41.77 73.53 -4.68
N PHE A 193 -41.44 73.06 -5.89
CA PHE A 193 -41.77 73.79 -7.11
C PHE A 193 -43.27 74.01 -7.27
N ALA A 194 -44.09 73.01 -6.95
CA ALA A 194 -45.55 73.14 -6.99
C ALA A 194 -46.08 74.18 -5.98
N ILE A 195 -45.54 74.19 -4.77
CA ILE A 195 -45.91 75.17 -3.73
C ILE A 195 -45.51 76.59 -4.18
N ILE A 196 -44.26 76.79 -4.58
CA ILE A 196 -43.77 78.10 -5.04
C ILE A 196 -44.54 78.56 -6.27
N GLY A 197 -44.78 77.67 -7.23
CA GLY A 197 -45.56 77.96 -8.43
C GLY A 197 -46.98 78.40 -8.10
N THR A 198 -47.64 77.73 -7.16
CA THR A 198 -48.98 78.10 -6.69
C THR A 198 -48.97 79.49 -6.04
N ILE A 199 -47.99 79.78 -5.19
CA ILE A 199 -47.83 81.11 -4.55
C ILE A 199 -47.63 82.19 -5.61
N LEU A 200 -46.79 81.96 -6.62
CA LEU A 200 -46.56 82.91 -7.71
C LEU A 200 -47.82 83.15 -8.55
N ILE A 201 -48.58 82.10 -8.88
CA ILE A 201 -49.84 82.22 -9.63
C ILE A 201 -50.86 83.01 -8.80
N LEU A 202 -51.03 82.69 -7.52
CA LEU A 202 -51.93 83.43 -6.63
C LEU A 202 -51.52 84.90 -6.47
N GLY A 203 -50.22 85.16 -6.33
CA GLY A 203 -49.66 86.51 -6.29
C GLY A 203 -49.93 87.29 -7.59
N PHE A 204 -49.69 86.66 -8.74
CA PHE A 204 -49.96 87.25 -10.05
C PHE A 204 -51.46 87.54 -10.25
N LEU A 205 -52.33 86.61 -9.87
CA LEU A 205 -53.78 86.81 -9.93
C LEU A 205 -54.23 87.95 -9.02
N ASN A 206 -53.68 88.05 -7.81
CA ASN A 206 -54.00 89.13 -6.88
C ASN A 206 -53.58 90.50 -7.45
N ILE A 207 -52.35 90.62 -7.96
CA ILE A 207 -51.88 91.86 -8.62
C ILE A 207 -52.73 92.18 -9.86
N SER A 208 -53.06 91.17 -10.66
CA SER A 208 -53.87 91.35 -11.87
C SER A 208 -55.29 91.84 -11.53
N ILE A 209 -55.94 91.27 -10.50
CA ILE A 209 -57.25 91.73 -10.00
C ILE A 209 -57.15 93.15 -9.45
N GLN A 210 -56.08 93.49 -8.72
CA GLN A 210 -55.86 94.85 -8.23
C GLN A 210 -55.70 95.86 -9.37
N ASN A 211 -54.93 95.53 -10.42
CA ASN A 211 -54.80 96.38 -11.61
C ASN A 211 -56.12 96.48 -12.39
N TRP A 212 -56.88 95.40 -12.50
CA TRP A 212 -58.18 95.40 -13.18
C TRP A 212 -59.22 96.22 -12.41
N ASN A 213 -59.22 96.15 -11.08
CA ASN A 213 -60.03 97.00 -10.20
C ASN A 213 -59.63 98.48 -10.28
N HIS A 214 -58.35 98.79 -10.53
CA HIS A 214 -57.89 100.18 -10.70
C HIS A 214 -58.30 100.78 -12.05
N LEU A 215 -58.60 99.93 -13.05
CA LEU A 215 -59.04 100.32 -14.40
C LEU A 215 -60.57 100.33 -14.57
N ARG A 216 -61.34 99.71 -13.66
CA ARG A 216 -62.81 99.65 -13.71
C ARG A 216 -63.41 100.46 -12.57
N ASP A 217 -63.91 101.64 -12.91
CA ASP A 217 -64.58 102.54 -11.97
C ASP A 217 -65.72 101.85 -11.17
N SER A 218 -65.69 102.13 -9.86
CA SER A 218 -66.76 102.08 -8.87
C SER A 218 -67.43 100.74 -8.49
N THR A 219 -66.67 99.74 -8.03
CA THR A 219 -67.13 98.86 -6.92
C THR A 219 -65.96 98.02 -6.39
N TYR A 220 -65.54 98.28 -5.15
CA TYR A 220 -64.46 97.58 -4.47
C TYR A 220 -64.93 96.17 -4.07
N ILE A 221 -64.53 95.13 -4.81
CA ILE A 221 -64.71 93.74 -4.39
C ILE A 221 -63.45 93.32 -3.63
N HIS A 222 -63.52 93.41 -2.29
CA HIS A 222 -62.48 92.92 -1.39
C HIS A 222 -62.58 91.40 -1.25
N ILE A 223 -61.66 90.66 -1.86
CA ILE A 223 -61.50 89.23 -1.62
C ILE A 223 -60.31 89.06 -0.66
N PRO A 224 -60.52 88.72 0.62
CA PRO A 224 -59.45 88.57 1.60
C PRO A 224 -58.70 87.26 1.35
N LEU A 225 -57.67 87.27 0.50
CA LEU A 225 -56.74 86.15 0.34
C LEU A 225 -55.50 86.31 1.23
N GLY A 226 -55.74 86.46 2.54
CA GLY A 226 -54.70 86.30 3.57
C GLY A 226 -54.68 84.87 4.12
N TRP A 227 -53.60 84.48 4.81
CA TRP A 227 -53.48 83.17 5.49
C TRP A 227 -54.69 82.80 6.36
N GLU A 228 -55.40 83.80 6.88
CA GLU A 228 -56.64 83.67 7.64
C GLU A 228 -57.80 83.03 6.86
N SER A 229 -57.87 83.21 5.54
CA SER A 229 -58.91 82.62 4.68
C SER A 229 -58.71 81.11 4.50
N LEU A 230 -57.46 80.66 4.33
CA LEU A 230 -57.11 79.23 4.20
C LEU A 230 -57.39 78.44 5.48
N ILE A 231 -57.12 79.01 6.67
CA ILE A 231 -57.43 78.37 7.97
C ILE A 231 -58.94 78.20 8.15
N LYS A 232 -59.74 79.16 7.67
CA LYS A 232 -61.21 79.12 7.77
C LYS A 232 -61.81 78.00 6.93
N THR A 233 -61.26 77.73 5.75
CA THR A 233 -61.73 76.65 4.88
C THR A 233 -61.40 75.27 5.45
N TRP A 234 -60.25 75.10 6.10
CA TRP A 234 -59.87 73.85 6.78
C TRP A 234 -60.74 73.53 8.00
N ARG A 235 -61.23 74.54 8.72
CA ARG A 235 -62.05 74.36 9.93
C ARG A 235 -63.49 73.92 9.66
N ILE A 236 -63.93 73.88 8.40
CA ILE A 236 -65.31 73.58 8.00
C ILE A 236 -65.47 72.09 7.57
N GLN A 237 -64.39 71.30 7.52
CA GLN A 237 -64.41 69.88 7.16
C GLN A 237 -63.97 68.92 8.30
N THR A 238 -64.36 69.24 9.53
CA THR A 238 -64.45 68.31 10.67
C THR A 238 -65.78 68.52 11.36
#